data_AF-Q6LE60-F1
#
_entry.id   AF-Q6LE60-F1
#
_cell.length_a   1.000
_cell.length_b   1.000
_cell.length_c   1.000
_cell.angle_alpha   90.00
_cell.angle_beta   90.00
_cell.angle_gamma   90.00
#
_symmetry.space_group_name_H-M   'P 1'
#
loop_
_entity.id
_entity.type
_entity.pdbx_description
1 polymer ?
#
loop_
_entity_poly.entity_id
_entity_poly.type
_entity_poly.pdbx_seq_one_letter_code
_entity_poly.pdbx_strand_id
1 'polypeptide(L)'
;IGCHTCSIACKNIWTDRKGTEYMYWNNVETKPGTGYPTRWEDQTKYRGGWVVDGQRQKSLRLRLQGKWGTLTNIFYNPYLPTLDDYFEPWTYDYQNLINAPLADEQPTARAISMVTGKYMDTIEAGPNWDDDLGGSQVYANNDPNFDGASDEEMRQINEINSTVFFHLPRICNHCLNPGCVAACPQGALYKRGEDGVVLVSQERCRAWRMCVSGCPYKKTYFNWSTGKAEKCILCYPRLESGQPPACFHSCVGRIRYIGLVLYDADAIEETAKSPQDQLVMAQRNIIKDPFDPEIIAAARANGIPDSKIEAAQKSPVFQFVKKWGIALPLHPEFRTLPMLFYVP
;
A
#
# COMPACT_ATOMS: atom_id res chain seq x y z
N ILE A 1 -6.95 -9.01 -14.38
CA ILE A 1 -8.41 -9.16 -14.58
C ILE A 1 -9.29 -8.34 -13.62
N GLY A 2 -8.75 -7.46 -12.77
CA GLY A 2 -9.59 -6.51 -12.03
C GLY A 2 -10.59 -7.04 -11.00
N CYS A 3 -10.80 -8.35 -10.85
CA CYS A 3 -11.96 -8.94 -10.15
C CYS A 3 -12.15 -8.64 -8.63
N HIS A 4 -11.26 -7.91 -7.97
CA HIS A 4 -11.34 -7.55 -6.54
C HIS A 4 -11.45 -8.71 -5.51
N THR A 5 -11.42 -9.98 -5.90
CA THR A 5 -11.51 -11.13 -4.98
C THR A 5 -10.42 -11.10 -3.89
N CYS A 6 -9.23 -10.61 -4.24
CA CYS A 6 -8.13 -10.43 -3.30
C CYS A 6 -8.43 -9.35 -2.23
N SER A 7 -9.22 -8.33 -2.56
CA SER A 7 -9.65 -7.26 -1.63
C SER A 7 -10.66 -7.81 -0.64
N ILE A 8 -11.68 -8.52 -1.15
CA ILE A 8 -12.73 -9.12 -0.31
C ILE A 8 -12.17 -10.19 0.63
N ALA A 9 -11.28 -11.06 0.15
CA ALA A 9 -10.63 -12.06 1.01
C ALA A 9 -9.85 -11.40 2.17
N CYS A 10 -9.16 -10.28 1.90
CA CYS A 10 -8.46 -9.54 2.96
C CYS A 10 -9.43 -8.84 3.91
N LYS A 11 -10.50 -8.23 3.36
CA LYS A 11 -11.51 -7.48 4.09
C LYS A 11 -12.19 -8.35 5.14
N ASN A 12 -12.74 -9.48 4.70
CA ASN A 12 -13.53 -10.38 5.54
C ASN A 12 -12.72 -11.00 6.67
N ILE A 13 -11.41 -11.21 6.48
CA ILE A 13 -10.56 -11.80 7.51
C ILE A 13 -10.08 -10.74 8.51
N TRP A 14 -9.71 -9.54 8.03
CA TRP A 14 -8.90 -8.63 8.84
C TRP A 14 -9.56 -7.29 9.17
N THR A 15 -10.40 -6.74 8.31
CA THR A 15 -10.89 -5.34 8.41
C THR A 15 -12.41 -5.21 8.33
N ASP A 16 -13.14 -6.23 8.77
CA ASP A 16 -14.61 -6.20 8.94
C ASP A 16 -15.04 -5.73 10.35
N ARG A 17 -14.18 -4.92 11.01
CA ARG A 17 -14.42 -4.43 12.38
C ARG A 17 -14.81 -2.96 12.36
N LYS A 18 -15.53 -2.54 13.39
CA LYS A 18 -15.80 -1.12 13.64
C LYS A 18 -14.51 -0.30 13.66
N GLY A 19 -14.49 0.82 12.94
CA GLY A 19 -13.29 1.64 12.79
C GLY A 19 -12.41 1.29 11.58
N THR A 20 -12.60 0.12 10.97
CA THR A 20 -11.80 -0.40 9.86
C THR A 20 -12.60 -0.65 8.58
N GLU A 21 -13.87 -0.28 8.57
CA GLU A 21 -14.83 -0.49 7.48
C GLU A 21 -14.38 0.22 6.21
N TYR A 22 -13.78 1.39 6.37
CA TYR A 22 -13.20 2.10 5.24
C TYR A 22 -11.87 1.50 4.77
N MET A 23 -11.18 0.67 5.56
CA MET A 23 -9.82 0.18 5.27
C MET A 23 -9.78 -1.00 4.31
N TYR A 24 -9.09 -0.80 3.19
CA TYR A 24 -8.75 -1.84 2.22
C TYR A 24 -7.24 -2.11 2.20
N TRP A 25 -6.78 -2.93 3.15
CA TRP A 25 -5.36 -3.34 3.23
C TRP A 25 -4.87 -3.91 1.89
N ASN A 26 -5.71 -4.71 1.23
CA ASN A 26 -5.62 -5.00 -0.19
C ASN A 26 -6.73 -4.23 -0.93
N ASN A 27 -6.36 -3.44 -1.92
CA ASN A 27 -7.29 -2.80 -2.86
C ASN A 27 -6.80 -3.05 -4.29
N VAL A 28 -7.68 -2.88 -5.27
CA VAL A 28 -7.33 -2.88 -6.69
C VAL A 28 -7.82 -1.54 -7.25
N GLU A 29 -7.02 -0.94 -8.12
CA GLU A 29 -7.31 0.34 -8.75
C GLU A 29 -7.30 0.13 -10.25
N THR A 30 -8.20 0.81 -10.96
CA THR A 30 -8.07 0.95 -12.42
C THR A 30 -7.15 2.12 -12.73
N LYS A 31 -6.27 1.93 -13.70
CA LYS A 31 -5.32 2.93 -14.17
C LYS A 31 -5.54 3.18 -15.66
N PRO A 32 -5.58 4.44 -16.13
CA PRO A 32 -5.39 5.66 -15.35
C PRO A 32 -6.54 6.00 -14.40
N GLY A 33 -6.21 6.56 -13.24
CA GLY A 33 -7.16 6.87 -12.16
C GLY A 33 -6.48 7.44 -10.92
N THR A 34 -7.25 8.09 -10.04
CA THR A 34 -6.69 8.73 -8.84
C THR A 34 -6.39 7.75 -7.70
N GLY A 35 -6.96 6.54 -7.78
CA GLY A 35 -6.71 5.46 -6.82
C GLY A 35 -7.24 5.73 -5.41
N TYR A 36 -6.74 4.97 -4.45
CA TYR A 36 -7.27 4.92 -3.09
C TYR A 36 -6.15 4.96 -2.00
N PRO A 37 -6.15 5.95 -1.10
CA PRO A 37 -6.99 7.16 -1.11
C PRO A 37 -6.75 8.00 -2.38
N THR A 38 -7.67 8.92 -2.68
CA THR A 38 -7.62 9.78 -3.87
C THR A 38 -6.27 10.49 -3.96
N ARG A 39 -5.63 10.33 -5.12
CA ARG A 39 -4.31 10.88 -5.50
C ARG A 39 -3.18 10.46 -4.55
N TRP A 40 -3.22 9.24 -4.02
CA TRP A 40 -2.21 8.75 -3.06
C TRP A 40 -0.75 8.85 -3.55
N GLU A 41 -0.53 8.83 -4.87
CA GLU A 41 0.77 8.97 -5.53
C GLU A 41 1.35 10.39 -5.41
N ASP A 42 0.52 11.42 -5.21
CA ASP A 42 0.95 12.81 -5.06
C ASP A 42 1.63 13.05 -3.70
N GLN A 43 2.97 12.96 -3.70
CA GLN A 43 3.77 13.22 -2.51
C GLN A 43 4.04 14.72 -2.28
N THR A 44 3.58 15.62 -3.15
CA THR A 44 3.58 17.07 -2.87
C THR A 44 2.46 17.40 -1.88
N LYS A 45 1.29 16.76 -2.04
CA LYS A 45 0.15 16.78 -1.10
C LYS A 45 0.46 16.01 0.18
N TYR A 46 0.73 14.71 0.09
CA TYR A 46 0.75 13.84 1.27
C TYR A 46 2.11 13.66 1.94
N ARG A 47 3.19 14.14 1.32
CA ARG A 47 4.55 14.15 1.87
C ARG A 47 5.08 12.78 2.35
N GLY A 48 4.70 11.68 1.69
CA GLY A 48 5.19 10.35 2.05
C GLY A 48 6.59 10.03 1.49
N GLY A 49 7.21 8.98 2.05
CA GLY A 49 8.49 8.46 1.56
C GLY A 49 9.71 9.31 1.95
N TRP A 50 10.80 9.14 1.21
CA TRP A 50 12.08 9.77 1.50
C TRP A 50 12.54 10.69 0.36
N VAL A 51 13.43 11.61 0.69
CA VAL A 51 14.17 12.43 -0.27
C VAL A 51 15.65 12.45 0.10
N VAL A 52 16.50 12.55 -0.91
CA VAL A 52 17.93 12.78 -0.72
C VAL A 52 18.14 14.28 -0.60
N ASP A 53 18.80 14.72 0.46
CA ASP A 53 19.14 16.12 0.65
C ASP A 53 20.31 16.52 -0.26
N GLY A 54 20.04 17.35 -1.27
CA GLY A 54 21.02 17.81 -2.25
C GLY A 54 22.10 18.75 -1.68
N GLN A 55 21.83 19.45 -0.57
CA GLN A 55 22.84 20.30 0.08
C GLN A 55 23.91 19.49 0.81
N ARG A 56 23.59 18.23 1.15
CA ARG A 56 24.50 17.32 1.85
C ARG A 56 24.81 16.04 1.08
N GLN A 57 24.22 15.78 -0.09
CA GLN A 57 24.35 14.60 -0.97
C GLN A 57 24.48 13.20 -0.31
N LYS A 58 24.35 13.08 1.02
CA LYS A 58 24.81 11.95 1.81
C LYS A 58 23.82 11.52 2.89
N SER A 59 22.66 12.17 3.02
CA SER A 59 21.65 11.79 4.03
C SER A 59 20.25 11.69 3.43
N LEU A 60 19.57 10.59 3.75
CA LEU A 60 18.14 10.42 3.52
C LEU A 60 17.36 11.17 4.59
N ARG A 61 16.32 11.91 4.19
CA ARG A 61 15.35 12.51 5.10
C ARG A 61 13.95 12.11 4.72
N LEU A 62 13.07 11.94 5.70
CA LEU A 62 11.65 11.78 5.43
C LEU A 62 11.14 13.03 4.70
N ARG A 63 10.34 12.80 3.65
CA ARG A 63 9.67 13.90 2.95
C ARG A 63 8.68 14.61 3.86
N LEU A 64 8.08 13.87 4.78
CA LEU A 64 7.09 14.36 5.75
C LEU A 64 7.67 15.50 6.57
N GLN A 65 8.68 15.20 7.38
CA GLN A 65 9.33 16.15 8.28
C GLN A 65 10.55 15.51 8.96
N GLY A 66 11.44 16.35 9.49
CA GLY A 66 12.49 15.93 10.42
C GLY A 66 11.97 15.78 11.87
N LYS A 67 12.89 15.51 12.81
CA LYS A 67 12.56 15.36 14.24
C LYS A 67 11.90 16.62 14.82
N TRP A 68 12.41 17.81 14.50
CA TRP A 68 11.83 19.08 14.96
C TRP A 68 10.43 19.34 14.39
N GLY A 69 10.22 19.11 13.08
CA GLY A 69 8.89 19.23 12.48
C GLY A 69 7.89 18.24 13.05
N THR A 70 8.34 17.06 13.48
CA THR A 70 7.50 16.09 14.19
C THR A 70 6.98 16.64 15.52
N LEU A 71 7.81 17.38 16.25
CA LEU A 71 7.40 17.98 17.52
C LEU A 71 6.39 19.11 17.30
N THR A 72 6.60 19.98 16.31
CA THR A 72 5.67 21.09 16.02
C THR A 72 4.32 20.60 15.51
N ASN A 73 4.30 19.51 14.74
CA ASN A 73 3.10 18.92 14.16
C ASN A 73 2.47 17.82 15.03
N ILE A 74 2.95 17.60 16.27
CA ILE A 74 2.49 16.47 17.08
C ILE A 74 0.99 16.55 17.43
N PHE A 75 0.46 17.76 17.59
CA PHE A 75 -0.94 18.02 17.91
C PHE A 75 -1.85 18.05 16.67
N TYR A 76 -1.27 18.29 15.50
CA TYR A 76 -1.99 18.36 14.24
C TYR A 76 -1.07 17.97 13.09
N ASN A 77 -1.39 16.86 12.41
CA ASN A 77 -0.67 16.43 11.22
C ASN A 77 -1.33 17.07 9.98
N PRO A 78 -0.71 18.10 9.36
CA PRO A 78 -1.32 18.82 8.23
C PRO A 78 -1.38 18.00 6.93
N TYR A 79 -0.71 16.85 6.88
CA TYR A 79 -0.61 15.99 5.69
C TYR A 79 -1.34 14.65 5.89
N LEU A 80 -2.16 14.54 6.92
CA LEU A 80 -2.96 13.34 7.18
C LEU A 80 -4.10 13.28 6.16
N PRO A 81 -4.24 12.19 5.38
CA PRO A 81 -5.44 11.99 4.58
C PRO A 81 -6.68 11.98 5.48
N THR A 82 -7.72 12.69 5.07
CA THR A 82 -9.01 12.72 5.77
C THR A 82 -9.87 11.54 5.36
N LEU A 83 -11.03 11.36 6.00
CA LEU A 83 -11.96 10.31 5.60
C LEU A 83 -12.47 10.54 4.17
N ASP A 84 -12.64 11.80 3.76
CA ASP A 84 -13.11 12.17 2.42
C ASP A 84 -12.08 11.86 1.32
N ASP A 85 -10.78 11.83 1.65
CA ASP A 85 -9.76 11.31 0.73
C ASP A 85 -9.90 9.80 0.49
N TYR A 86 -10.63 9.08 1.36
CA TYR A 86 -10.97 7.68 1.18
C TYR A 86 -12.42 7.55 0.68
N PHE A 87 -13.37 7.51 1.62
CA PHE A 87 -14.81 7.59 1.48
C PHE A 87 -15.44 7.49 2.88
N GLU A 88 -16.65 8.02 3.07
CA GLU A 88 -17.44 7.76 4.26
C GLU A 88 -18.06 6.34 4.18
N PRO A 89 -17.68 5.37 5.04
CA PRO A 89 -18.23 4.03 4.95
C PRO A 89 -19.72 4.02 5.28
N TRP A 90 -20.51 3.28 4.51
CA TRP A 90 -21.95 3.19 4.65
C TRP A 90 -22.45 1.74 4.71
N THR A 91 -23.64 1.58 5.29
CA THR A 91 -24.47 0.38 5.17
C THR A 91 -25.87 0.80 4.70
N TYR A 92 -26.85 -0.10 4.70
CA TYR A 92 -28.21 0.21 4.31
C TYR A 92 -29.22 -0.24 5.36
N ASP A 93 -30.34 0.49 5.48
CA ASP A 93 -31.47 0.07 6.29
C ASP A 93 -32.27 -1.05 5.60
N TYR A 94 -31.70 -2.26 5.59
CA TYR A 94 -32.38 -3.44 5.04
C TYR A 94 -33.63 -3.81 5.85
N GLN A 95 -33.73 -3.41 7.12
CA GLN A 95 -34.88 -3.73 7.96
C GLN A 95 -36.13 -2.96 7.52
N ASN A 96 -35.98 -1.77 6.92
CA ASN A 96 -37.10 -1.04 6.34
C ASN A 96 -37.84 -1.84 5.24
N LEU A 97 -37.15 -2.72 4.51
CA LEU A 97 -37.77 -3.56 3.48
C LEU A 97 -38.75 -4.61 4.05
N ILE A 98 -38.62 -4.92 5.35
CA ILE A 98 -39.40 -5.95 6.04
C ILE A 98 -40.40 -5.32 7.01
N ASN A 99 -39.98 -4.27 7.71
CA ASN A 99 -40.69 -3.71 8.85
C ASN A 99 -41.45 -2.40 8.50
N ALA A 100 -41.35 -1.91 7.27
CA ALA A 100 -42.06 -0.68 6.88
C ALA A 100 -43.57 -0.83 7.10
N PRO A 101 -44.24 0.20 7.65
CA PRO A 101 -45.69 0.21 7.76
C PRO A 101 -46.33 0.23 6.37
N LEU A 102 -47.61 -0.16 6.31
CA LEU A 102 -48.39 -0.03 5.09
C LEU A 102 -48.42 1.44 4.65
N ALA A 103 -47.98 1.70 3.43
CA ALA A 103 -47.96 3.02 2.79
C ALA A 103 -48.17 2.85 1.27
N ASP A 104 -48.52 3.94 0.60
CA ASP A 104 -48.69 3.98 -0.86
C ASP A 104 -47.35 3.90 -1.60
N GLU A 105 -46.25 4.25 -0.93
CA GLU A 105 -44.90 4.23 -1.47
C GLU A 105 -44.17 2.93 -1.14
N GLN A 106 -43.42 2.39 -2.11
CA GLN A 106 -42.62 1.20 -1.91
C GLN A 106 -41.46 1.48 -0.94
N PRO A 107 -41.26 0.68 0.13
CA PRO A 107 -40.13 0.86 1.02
C PRO A 107 -38.80 0.59 0.31
N THR A 108 -37.79 1.39 0.64
CA THR A 108 -36.43 1.25 0.11
C THR A 108 -35.41 1.13 1.24
N ALA A 109 -34.27 0.52 0.95
CA ALA A 109 -33.13 0.45 1.86
C ALA A 109 -32.25 1.69 1.65
N ARG A 110 -32.41 2.72 2.49
CA ARG A 110 -31.62 3.96 2.43
C ARG A 110 -30.22 3.75 3.02
N ALA A 111 -29.24 4.48 2.48
CA ALA A 111 -27.86 4.44 2.98
C ALA A 111 -27.75 5.09 4.37
N ILE A 112 -26.98 4.45 5.26
CA ILE A 112 -26.68 4.94 6.61
C ILE A 112 -25.16 5.00 6.76
N SER A 113 -24.65 6.14 7.20
CA SER A 113 -23.23 6.30 7.53
C SER A 113 -22.86 5.39 8.70
N MET A 114 -21.80 4.58 8.52
CA MET A 114 -21.24 3.74 9.59
C MET A 114 -20.43 4.57 10.61
N VAL A 115 -20.15 5.84 10.32
CA VAL A 115 -19.46 6.76 11.22
C VAL A 115 -20.46 7.51 12.10
N THR A 116 -21.48 8.11 11.49
CA THR A 116 -22.43 8.99 12.19
C THR A 116 -23.73 8.29 12.61
N GLY A 117 -24.07 7.16 11.99
CA GLY A 117 -25.35 6.46 12.17
C GLY A 117 -26.55 7.18 11.55
N LYS A 118 -26.33 8.27 10.81
CA LYS A 118 -27.39 9.04 10.15
C LYS A 118 -27.61 8.55 8.72
N TYR A 119 -28.81 8.79 8.20
CA TYR A 119 -29.07 8.62 6.78
C TYR A 119 -28.17 9.52 5.94
N MET A 120 -27.72 8.99 4.81
CA MET A 120 -27.00 9.72 3.80
C MET A 120 -27.96 10.04 2.66
N ASP A 121 -27.98 11.28 2.21
CA ASP A 121 -28.84 11.69 1.10
C ASP A 121 -28.32 11.12 -0.22
N THR A 122 -27.00 11.12 -0.41
CA THR A 122 -26.31 10.56 -1.59
C THR A 122 -25.00 9.91 -1.16
N ILE A 123 -24.60 8.85 -1.86
CA ILE A 123 -23.24 8.28 -1.76
C ILE A 123 -22.38 8.97 -2.83
N GLU A 124 -21.32 9.65 -2.41
CA GLU A 124 -20.52 10.51 -3.31
C GLU A 124 -19.18 9.88 -3.71
N ALA A 125 -18.69 8.91 -2.94
CA ALA A 125 -17.41 8.27 -3.14
C ALA A 125 -17.39 6.83 -2.60
N GLY A 126 -16.41 6.05 -3.06
CA GLY A 126 -16.17 4.69 -2.63
C GLY A 126 -14.73 4.27 -2.89
N PRO A 127 -14.30 3.12 -2.35
CA PRO A 127 -12.90 2.68 -2.41
C PRO A 127 -12.43 2.25 -3.81
N ASN A 128 -13.35 2.21 -4.78
CA ASN A 128 -13.14 1.78 -6.17
C ASN A 128 -14.11 2.52 -7.10
N TRP A 129 -14.23 3.83 -6.91
CA TRP A 129 -15.24 4.66 -7.56
C TRP A 129 -14.98 4.89 -9.06
N ASP A 130 -13.72 4.80 -9.48
CA ASP A 130 -13.23 4.96 -10.85
C ASP A 130 -12.94 3.62 -11.57
N ASP A 131 -13.58 2.53 -11.11
CA ASP A 131 -13.48 1.21 -11.75
C ASP A 131 -13.85 1.27 -13.24
N ASP A 132 -13.15 0.49 -14.06
CA ASP A 132 -13.32 0.43 -15.52
C ASP A 132 -13.51 1.80 -16.19
N LEU A 133 -12.71 2.79 -15.77
CA LEU A 133 -12.69 4.19 -16.26
C LEU A 133 -13.95 5.00 -15.94
N GLY A 134 -14.73 4.60 -14.93
CA GLY A 134 -15.84 5.37 -14.39
C GLY A 134 -15.41 6.79 -14.03
N GLY A 135 -16.07 7.80 -14.61
CA GLY A 135 -15.74 9.20 -14.36
C GLY A 135 -14.33 9.63 -14.85
N SER A 136 -13.83 9.02 -15.93
CA SER A 136 -12.49 9.29 -16.50
C SER A 136 -12.13 10.78 -16.64
N GLN A 137 -13.10 11.64 -17.00
CA GLN A 137 -12.90 13.09 -17.10
C GLN A 137 -12.47 13.76 -15.79
N VAL A 138 -12.80 13.13 -14.65
CA VAL A 138 -12.41 13.55 -13.31
C VAL A 138 -11.21 12.73 -12.84
N TYR A 139 -11.24 11.41 -12.95
CA TYR A 139 -10.26 10.57 -12.27
C TYR A 139 -9.04 10.23 -13.13
N ALA A 140 -9.22 9.79 -14.37
CA ALA A 140 -8.11 9.49 -15.28
C ALA A 140 -7.33 10.76 -15.65
N ASN A 141 -8.03 11.87 -15.90
CA ASN A 141 -7.41 13.17 -16.19
C ASN A 141 -6.60 13.76 -15.04
N ASN A 142 -6.84 13.31 -13.80
CA ASN A 142 -6.13 13.76 -12.60
C ASN A 142 -5.22 12.66 -12.01
N ASP A 143 -4.90 11.62 -12.78
CA ASP A 143 -3.91 10.61 -12.37
C ASP A 143 -2.52 11.27 -12.27
N PRO A 144 -1.87 11.24 -11.08
CA PRO A 144 -0.55 11.86 -10.90
C PRO A 144 0.55 11.31 -11.82
N ASN A 145 0.36 10.13 -12.43
CA ASN A 145 1.32 9.57 -13.39
C ASN A 145 1.38 10.35 -14.72
N PHE A 146 0.42 11.24 -14.98
CA PHE A 146 0.43 12.15 -16.12
C PHE A 146 0.87 13.58 -15.75
N ASP A 147 1.34 13.81 -14.52
CA ASP A 147 1.91 15.11 -14.15
C ASP A 147 3.11 15.43 -15.06
N GLY A 148 2.95 16.45 -15.91
CA GLY A 148 3.95 16.85 -16.91
C GLY A 148 3.76 16.26 -18.31
N ALA A 149 2.70 15.49 -18.55
CA ALA A 149 2.27 15.09 -19.89
C ALA A 149 1.88 16.32 -20.72
N SER A 150 2.13 16.24 -22.03
CA SER A 150 1.74 17.25 -23.01
C SER A 150 0.23 17.23 -23.29
N ASP A 151 -0.29 18.34 -23.82
CA ASP A 151 -1.69 18.44 -24.25
C ASP A 151 -2.04 17.42 -25.34
N GLU A 152 -1.06 16.95 -26.12
CA GLU A 152 -1.24 15.88 -27.10
C GLU A 152 -1.41 14.52 -26.43
N GLU A 153 -0.55 14.16 -25.47
CA GLU A 153 -0.66 12.92 -24.71
C GLU A 153 -1.99 12.86 -23.94
N MET A 154 -2.38 13.97 -23.29
CA MET A 154 -3.66 14.05 -22.59
C MET A 154 -4.86 13.93 -23.54
N ARG A 155 -4.78 14.45 -24.77
CA ARG A 155 -5.82 14.24 -25.78
C ARG A 155 -5.91 12.77 -26.20
N GLN A 156 -4.78 12.12 -26.46
CA GLN A 156 -4.74 10.71 -26.87
C GLN A 156 -5.36 9.78 -25.81
N ILE A 157 -5.09 10.00 -24.52
CA ILE A 157 -5.69 9.19 -23.43
C ILE A 157 -7.22 9.36 -23.35
N ASN A 158 -7.73 10.52 -23.77
CA ASN A 158 -9.17 10.83 -23.79
C ASN A 158 -9.88 10.40 -25.09
N GLU A 159 -9.13 9.97 -26.12
CA GLU A 159 -9.72 9.47 -27.35
C GLU A 159 -10.27 8.05 -27.17
N ILE A 160 -11.52 7.84 -27.57
CA ILE A 160 -12.20 6.53 -27.47
C ILE A 160 -11.42 5.42 -28.17
N ASN A 161 -10.83 5.71 -29.33
CA ASN A 161 -10.09 4.72 -30.12
C ASN A 161 -8.70 4.39 -29.54
N SER A 162 -8.21 5.20 -28.61
CA SER A 162 -6.91 5.08 -27.97
C SER A 162 -7.04 4.77 -26.47
N THR A 163 -8.27 4.47 -26.01
CA THR A 163 -8.56 4.19 -24.60
C THR A 163 -7.85 2.91 -24.17
N VAL A 164 -7.02 3.04 -23.14
CA VAL A 164 -6.35 1.92 -22.49
C VAL A 164 -6.57 2.00 -20.98
N PHE A 165 -6.73 0.85 -20.35
CA PHE A 165 -6.64 0.76 -18.91
C PHE A 165 -6.06 -0.58 -18.46
N PHE A 166 -5.54 -0.60 -17.24
CA PHE A 166 -5.09 -1.81 -16.58
C PHE A 166 -5.46 -1.75 -15.09
N HIS A 167 -5.28 -2.86 -14.39
CA HIS A 167 -5.58 -2.92 -12.97
C HIS A 167 -4.31 -3.02 -12.14
N LEU A 168 -4.24 -2.21 -11.08
CA LEU A 168 -3.14 -2.14 -10.14
C LEU A 168 -3.59 -2.65 -8.75
N PRO A 169 -3.48 -3.97 -8.48
CA PRO A 169 -3.78 -4.53 -7.17
C PRO A 169 -2.64 -4.24 -6.18
N ARG A 170 -2.90 -3.55 -5.07
CA ARG A 170 -1.86 -3.12 -4.10
C ARG A 170 -2.12 -3.59 -2.68
N ILE A 171 -1.03 -3.91 -1.98
CA ILE A 171 -0.96 -4.10 -0.52
C ILE A 171 0.18 -3.26 0.06
N CYS A 172 0.42 -3.35 1.37
CA CYS A 172 1.67 -2.83 1.93
C CYS A 172 2.87 -3.52 1.27
N ASN A 173 3.87 -2.73 0.87
CA ASN A 173 5.08 -3.26 0.22
C ASN A 173 6.09 -3.88 1.19
N HIS A 174 5.84 -3.87 2.51
CA HIS A 174 6.74 -4.38 3.55
C HIS A 174 8.23 -4.02 3.29
N CYS A 175 8.46 -2.74 2.98
CA CYS A 175 9.69 -2.25 2.38
C CYS A 175 10.95 -2.51 3.23
N LEU A 176 12.14 -2.44 2.63
CA LEU A 176 13.42 -2.51 3.36
C LEU A 176 13.73 -1.21 4.12
N ASN A 177 13.37 -0.06 3.54
CA ASN A 177 13.49 1.27 4.14
C ASN A 177 12.11 1.94 4.38
N PRO A 178 11.27 1.39 5.27
CA PRO A 178 9.87 1.80 5.41
C PRO A 178 9.71 3.21 6.01
N GLY A 179 9.20 4.16 5.22
CA GLY A 179 8.92 5.52 5.69
C GLY A 179 7.94 5.60 6.87
N CYS A 180 7.01 4.64 6.97
CA CYS A 180 6.07 4.58 8.09
C CYS A 180 6.71 4.19 9.43
N VAL A 181 7.78 3.38 9.42
CA VAL A 181 8.56 3.04 10.63
C VAL A 181 9.29 4.28 11.11
N ALA A 182 10.01 4.95 10.21
CA ALA A 182 10.77 6.14 10.53
C ALA A 182 9.89 7.33 10.95
N ALA A 183 8.66 7.43 10.43
CA ALA A 183 7.73 8.51 10.76
C ALA A 183 7.04 8.34 12.13
N CYS A 184 7.11 7.17 12.77
CA CYS A 184 6.41 6.91 14.03
C CYS A 184 7.18 7.49 15.23
N PRO A 185 6.68 8.52 15.93
CA PRO A 185 7.42 9.13 17.05
C PRO A 185 7.60 8.17 18.23
N GLN A 186 6.65 7.24 18.40
CA GLN A 186 6.63 6.25 19.47
C GLN A 186 7.52 5.02 19.18
N GLY A 187 7.94 4.83 17.92
CA GLY A 187 8.61 3.60 17.50
C GLY A 187 7.70 2.35 17.64
N ALA A 188 6.40 2.49 17.38
CA ALA A 188 5.45 1.38 17.48
C ALA A 188 5.43 0.49 16.21
N LEU A 189 5.95 0.98 15.10
CA LEU A 189 6.13 0.21 13.87
C LEU A 189 7.53 -0.39 13.84
N TYR A 190 7.63 -1.63 13.35
CA TYR A 190 8.90 -2.36 13.26
C TYR A 190 8.88 -3.35 12.10
N LYS A 191 10.05 -3.72 11.60
CA LYS A 191 10.23 -4.80 10.62
C LYS A 191 10.71 -6.04 11.38
N ARG A 192 10.00 -7.16 11.23
CA ARG A 192 10.39 -8.45 11.79
C ARG A 192 11.69 -8.93 11.15
N GLY A 193 12.62 -9.45 11.94
CA GLY A 193 13.95 -9.86 11.47
C GLY A 193 13.92 -11.19 10.73
N GLU A 194 12.98 -12.05 11.08
CA GLU A 194 12.88 -13.43 10.59
C GLU A 194 12.21 -13.55 9.21
N ASP A 195 11.33 -12.63 8.84
CA ASP A 195 10.55 -12.70 7.59
C ASP A 195 10.40 -11.35 6.86
N GLY A 196 10.89 -10.25 7.44
CA GLY A 196 10.81 -8.91 6.86
C GLY A 196 9.43 -8.28 6.91
N VAL A 197 8.43 -8.86 7.60
CA VAL A 197 7.09 -8.30 7.68
C VAL A 197 7.09 -7.06 8.59
N VAL A 198 6.77 -5.90 8.00
CA VAL A 198 6.54 -4.66 8.75
C VAL A 198 5.17 -4.67 9.46
N LEU A 199 5.16 -4.50 10.78
CA LEU A 199 3.95 -4.50 11.63
C LEU A 199 3.81 -3.20 12.43
N VAL A 200 2.61 -2.98 12.99
CA VAL A 200 2.33 -1.96 14.01
C VAL A 200 1.99 -2.70 15.31
N SER A 201 2.77 -2.49 16.37
CA SER A 201 2.42 -2.99 17.71
C SER A 201 1.18 -2.26 18.21
N GLN A 202 0.07 -3.00 18.35
CA GLN A 202 -1.19 -2.45 18.84
C GLN A 202 -1.12 -2.04 20.31
N GLU A 203 -0.20 -2.58 21.09
CA GLU A 203 0.01 -2.20 22.50
C GLU A 203 0.83 -0.91 22.63
N ARG A 204 1.87 -0.76 21.79
CA ARG A 204 2.75 0.41 21.81
C ARG A 204 2.19 1.60 21.03
N CYS A 205 1.26 1.38 20.10
CA CYS A 205 0.67 2.46 19.32
C CYS A 205 0.00 3.51 20.24
N ARG A 206 0.34 4.79 20.03
CA ARG A 206 -0.19 5.95 20.76
C ARG A 206 -0.93 6.94 19.85
N ALA A 207 -1.50 6.47 18.75
CA ALA A 207 -2.36 7.30 17.89
C ALA A 207 -1.72 8.55 17.27
N TRP A 208 -0.39 8.62 17.13
CA TRP A 208 0.26 9.82 16.60
C TRP A 208 -0.05 10.10 15.11
N ARG A 209 -0.58 9.11 14.38
CA ARG A 209 -1.05 9.20 12.98
C ARG A 209 -0.01 9.64 11.92
N MET A 210 1.23 9.97 12.32
CA MET A 210 2.32 10.34 11.40
C MET A 210 2.71 9.22 10.43
N CYS A 211 2.54 7.95 10.84
CA CYS A 211 2.84 6.80 9.99
C CYS A 211 1.89 6.66 8.79
N VAL A 212 0.68 7.24 8.86
CA VAL A 212 -0.28 7.27 7.74
C VAL A 212 0.30 8.14 6.61
N SER A 213 0.69 9.38 6.92
CA SER A 213 1.32 10.29 5.95
C SER A 213 2.71 9.81 5.51
N GLY A 214 3.52 9.31 6.45
CA GLY A 214 4.87 8.83 6.18
C GLY A 214 4.94 7.64 5.23
N CYS A 215 3.86 6.86 5.08
CA CYS A 215 3.72 5.86 4.04
C CYS A 215 3.40 6.53 2.70
N PRO A 216 4.30 6.49 1.70
CA PRO A 216 4.00 7.08 0.40
C PRO A 216 2.89 6.31 -0.33
N TYR A 217 2.78 5.00 -0.09
CA TYR A 217 1.73 4.15 -0.66
C TYR A 217 0.36 4.23 0.04
N LYS A 218 0.27 5.00 1.14
CA LYS A 218 -0.93 5.12 1.99
C LYS A 218 -1.54 3.79 2.47
N LYS A 219 -0.65 2.82 2.72
CA LYS A 219 -0.99 1.47 3.21
C LYS A 219 -0.92 1.31 4.72
N THR A 220 -0.92 2.43 5.44
CA THR A 220 -1.17 2.49 6.89
C THR A 220 -2.42 3.31 7.08
N TYR A 221 -3.41 2.76 7.76
CA TYR A 221 -4.73 3.34 7.98
C TYR A 221 -4.93 3.65 9.47
N PHE A 222 -5.88 4.53 9.79
CA PHE A 222 -6.17 4.90 11.17
C PHE A 222 -7.52 4.33 11.60
N ASN A 223 -7.53 3.44 12.58
CA ASN A 223 -8.76 2.91 13.12
C ASN A 223 -9.41 4.01 13.98
N TRP A 224 -10.47 4.62 13.44
CA TRP A 224 -11.15 5.74 14.09
C TRP A 224 -11.89 5.32 15.37
N SER A 225 -12.21 4.03 15.54
CA SER A 225 -12.87 3.52 16.74
C SER A 225 -11.90 3.16 17.86
N THR A 226 -10.73 2.59 17.55
CA THR A 226 -9.73 2.17 18.57
C THR A 226 -8.65 3.23 18.81
N GLY A 227 -8.55 4.21 17.92
CA GLY A 227 -7.52 5.24 17.96
C GLY A 227 -6.13 4.73 17.57
N LYS A 228 -6.00 3.62 16.85
CA LYS A 228 -4.69 3.01 16.53
C LYS A 228 -4.46 2.89 15.04
N ALA A 229 -3.19 2.93 14.64
CA ALA A 229 -2.83 2.68 13.25
C ALA A 229 -2.88 1.17 12.97
N GLU A 230 -3.42 0.81 11.82
CA GLU A 230 -3.51 -0.57 11.35
C GLU A 230 -3.04 -0.64 9.88
N LYS A 231 -2.51 -1.80 9.48
CA LYS A 231 -1.99 -2.00 8.12
C LYS A 231 -1.99 -3.48 7.77
N CYS A 232 -1.82 -3.78 6.48
CA CYS A 232 -1.55 -5.13 6.01
C CYS A 232 -0.45 -5.79 6.86
N ILE A 233 -0.74 -6.96 7.39
CA ILE A 233 0.16 -7.75 8.24
C ILE A 233 0.83 -8.90 7.45
N LEU A 234 0.76 -8.85 6.12
CA LEU A 234 1.13 -9.91 5.17
C LEU A 234 0.56 -11.29 5.51
N CYS A 235 -0.55 -11.34 6.26
CA CYS A 235 -1.07 -12.56 6.86
C CYS A 235 0.01 -13.36 7.61
N TYR A 236 0.86 -12.71 8.42
CA TYR A 236 1.95 -13.39 9.13
C TYR A 236 1.53 -14.68 9.86
N PRO A 237 0.32 -14.81 10.47
CA PRO A 237 -0.07 -16.09 11.09
C PRO A 237 -0.15 -17.24 10.09
N ARG A 238 -0.51 -16.95 8.83
CA ARG A 238 -0.49 -17.93 7.73
C ARG A 238 0.94 -18.21 7.28
N LEU A 239 1.76 -17.18 7.11
CA LEU A 239 3.16 -17.32 6.70
C LEU A 239 3.97 -18.17 7.69
N GLU A 240 3.75 -18.01 8.99
CA GLU A 240 4.39 -18.79 10.05
C GLU A 240 4.06 -20.29 9.96
N SER A 241 2.93 -20.64 9.34
CA SER A 241 2.53 -22.01 9.04
C SER A 241 2.84 -22.47 7.60
N GLY A 242 3.62 -21.68 6.85
CA GLY A 242 3.96 -21.97 5.45
C GLY A 242 2.82 -21.75 4.46
N GLN A 243 1.72 -21.14 4.87
CA GLN A 243 0.57 -20.85 4.01
C GLN A 243 0.71 -19.48 3.33
N PRO A 244 0.27 -19.34 2.07
CA PRO A 244 0.27 -18.05 1.39
C PRO A 244 -0.72 -17.06 2.04
N PRO A 245 -0.48 -15.74 1.93
CA PRO A 245 -1.44 -14.73 2.36
C PRO A 245 -2.79 -14.89 1.66
N ALA A 246 -3.88 -14.53 2.33
CA ALA A 246 -5.23 -14.74 1.81
C ALA A 246 -5.43 -14.14 0.41
N CYS A 247 -4.95 -12.92 0.18
CA CYS A 247 -5.06 -12.24 -1.12
C CYS A 247 -4.20 -12.87 -2.23
N PHE A 248 -3.18 -13.66 -1.89
CA PHE A 248 -2.38 -14.45 -2.84
C PHE A 248 -3.07 -15.79 -3.11
N HIS A 249 -3.56 -16.45 -2.06
CA HIS A 249 -4.24 -17.73 -2.15
C HIS A 249 -5.56 -17.65 -2.94
N SER A 250 -6.35 -16.59 -2.73
CA SER A 250 -7.64 -16.38 -3.39
C SER A 250 -7.52 -15.66 -4.75
N CYS A 251 -6.31 -15.48 -5.28
CA CYS A 251 -6.13 -14.73 -6.52
C CYS A 251 -6.65 -15.52 -7.73
N VAL A 252 -7.87 -15.21 -8.16
CA VAL A 252 -8.55 -15.85 -9.29
C VAL A 252 -7.74 -15.75 -10.58
N GLY A 253 -7.13 -14.60 -10.83
CA GLY A 253 -6.27 -14.39 -12.01
C GLY A 253 -4.92 -15.09 -11.95
N ARG A 254 -4.58 -15.75 -10.82
CA ARG A 254 -3.30 -16.46 -10.61
C ARG A 254 -2.05 -15.61 -10.90
N ILE A 255 -2.15 -14.30 -10.66
CA ILE A 255 -1.08 -13.33 -10.96
C ILE A 255 -0.09 -13.12 -9.81
N ARG A 256 -0.37 -13.66 -8.62
CA ARG A 256 0.42 -13.39 -7.41
C ARG A 256 1.37 -14.54 -7.07
N TYR A 257 2.65 -14.23 -7.02
CA TYR A 257 3.72 -15.14 -6.63
C TYR A 257 4.35 -14.66 -5.32
N ILE A 258 4.61 -15.58 -4.40
CA ILE A 258 5.32 -15.31 -3.15
C ILE A 258 6.57 -16.19 -3.09
N GLY A 259 7.67 -15.64 -2.60
CA GLY A 259 8.93 -16.33 -2.49
C GLY A 259 9.92 -15.52 -1.65
N LEU A 260 10.79 -16.22 -0.94
CA LEU A 260 11.83 -15.57 -0.14
C LEU A 260 12.91 -14.97 -1.05
N VAL A 261 13.48 -13.86 -0.63
CA VAL A 261 14.68 -13.29 -1.23
C VAL A 261 15.64 -12.94 -0.10
N LEU A 262 16.92 -13.20 -0.29
CA LEU A 262 17.96 -12.78 0.64
C LEU A 262 18.39 -11.36 0.28
N TYR A 263 18.57 -10.50 1.27
CA TYR A 263 19.06 -9.14 1.06
C TYR A 263 20.10 -8.78 2.12
N ASP A 264 20.96 -7.84 1.77
CA ASP A 264 21.99 -7.29 2.65
C ASP A 264 21.44 -6.04 3.34
N ALA A 265 21.25 -6.14 4.66
CA ALA A 265 20.64 -5.06 5.45
C ALA A 265 21.56 -3.84 5.58
N ASP A 266 22.88 -4.03 5.58
CA ASP A 266 23.85 -2.94 5.73
C ASP A 266 23.88 -2.04 4.49
N ALA A 267 23.53 -2.60 3.33
CA ALA A 267 23.45 -1.87 2.07
C ALA A 267 22.14 -1.05 1.88
N ILE A 268 21.17 -1.11 2.82
CA ILE A 268 19.84 -0.48 2.64
C ILE A 268 19.94 1.03 2.45
N GLU A 269 20.73 1.71 3.29
CA GLU A 269 20.83 3.17 3.26
C GLU A 269 21.44 3.67 1.95
N GLU A 270 22.58 3.09 1.55
CA GLU A 270 23.27 3.47 0.32
C GLU A 270 22.44 3.12 -0.93
N THR A 271 21.73 1.99 -0.93
CA THR A 271 20.80 1.62 -1.99
C THR A 271 19.65 2.63 -2.12
N ALA A 272 19.07 3.08 -1.00
CA ALA A 272 18.00 4.07 -1.02
C ALA A 272 18.48 5.49 -1.40
N LYS A 273 19.78 5.77 -1.32
CA LYS A 273 20.41 7.02 -1.78
C LYS A 273 20.74 7.04 -3.26
N SER A 274 20.72 5.90 -3.96
CA SER A 274 21.13 5.84 -5.37
C SER A 274 20.39 6.86 -6.26
N PRO A 275 21.01 7.33 -7.35
CA PRO A 275 20.36 8.17 -8.36
C PRO A 275 19.02 7.58 -8.81
N GLN A 276 18.03 8.43 -9.10
CA GLN A 276 16.64 7.99 -9.34
C GLN A 276 16.53 7.02 -10.53
N ASP A 277 17.28 7.30 -11.60
CA ASP A 277 17.44 6.48 -12.81
C ASP A 277 18.11 5.12 -12.53
N GLN A 278 18.78 4.97 -11.38
CA GLN A 278 19.48 3.74 -10.98
C GLN A 278 18.77 2.95 -9.87
N LEU A 279 17.72 3.50 -9.25
CA LEU A 279 17.09 2.90 -8.06
C LEU A 279 16.56 1.48 -8.31
N VAL A 280 16.00 1.20 -9.49
CA VAL A 280 15.52 -0.15 -9.86
C VAL A 280 16.69 -1.14 -9.85
N MET A 281 17.80 -0.78 -10.49
CA MET A 281 18.99 -1.63 -10.55
C MET A 281 19.67 -1.76 -9.19
N ALA A 282 19.75 -0.68 -8.41
CA ALA A 282 20.30 -0.71 -7.06
C ALA A 282 19.48 -1.63 -6.15
N GLN A 283 18.14 -1.52 -6.18
CA GLN A 283 17.25 -2.41 -5.43
C GLN A 283 17.33 -3.87 -5.91
N ARG A 284 17.57 -4.09 -7.20
CA ARG A 284 17.88 -5.44 -7.68
C ARG A 284 19.21 -5.93 -7.08
N ASN A 285 20.24 -5.10 -7.02
CA ASN A 285 21.57 -5.50 -6.54
C ASN A 285 21.65 -5.83 -5.05
N ILE A 286 20.83 -5.19 -4.20
CA ILE A 286 20.77 -5.53 -2.76
C ILE A 286 20.21 -6.94 -2.50
N ILE A 287 19.40 -7.49 -3.42
CA ILE A 287 18.94 -8.88 -3.37
C ILE A 287 20.11 -9.80 -3.78
N LYS A 288 20.49 -10.72 -2.90
CA LYS A 288 21.63 -11.62 -3.07
C LYS A 288 21.25 -12.93 -3.75
N ASP A 289 22.20 -13.55 -4.44
CA ASP A 289 21.99 -14.83 -5.12
C ASP A 289 22.00 -15.97 -4.08
N PRO A 290 20.88 -16.70 -3.89
CA PRO A 290 20.80 -17.76 -2.89
C PRO A 290 21.54 -19.04 -3.30
N PHE A 291 22.14 -19.09 -4.51
CA PHE A 291 22.99 -20.20 -4.97
C PHE A 291 24.48 -19.94 -4.75
N ASP A 292 24.87 -18.72 -4.39
CA ASP A 292 26.25 -18.36 -4.15
C ASP A 292 26.74 -18.93 -2.80
N PRO A 293 27.81 -19.77 -2.78
CA PRO A 293 28.35 -20.35 -1.55
C PRO A 293 28.71 -19.32 -0.48
N GLU A 294 29.21 -18.13 -0.85
CA GLU A 294 29.55 -17.08 0.09
C GLU A 294 28.29 -16.49 0.75
N ILE A 295 27.24 -16.28 -0.04
CA ILE A 295 25.94 -15.80 0.46
C ILE A 295 25.28 -16.84 1.34
N ILE A 296 25.36 -18.13 1.00
CA ILE A 296 24.83 -19.22 1.84
C ILE A 296 25.55 -19.26 3.18
N ALA A 297 26.89 -19.18 3.19
CA ALA A 297 27.68 -19.14 4.41
C ALA A 297 27.34 -17.90 5.26
N ALA A 298 27.23 -16.72 4.65
CA ALA A 298 26.83 -15.49 5.32
C ALA A 298 25.40 -15.58 5.89
N ALA A 299 24.45 -16.15 5.15
CA ALA A 299 23.07 -16.34 5.62
C ALA A 299 23.02 -17.24 6.85
N ARG A 300 23.76 -18.36 6.86
CA ARG A 300 23.88 -19.25 8.03
C ARG A 300 24.51 -18.54 9.23
N ALA A 301 25.58 -17.77 9.01
CA ALA A 301 26.22 -16.98 10.06
C ALA A 301 25.28 -15.93 10.68
N ASN A 302 24.34 -15.41 9.89
CA ASN A 302 23.28 -14.49 10.35
C ASN A 302 22.04 -15.22 10.91
N GLY A 303 22.11 -16.52 11.15
CA GLY A 303 21.03 -17.29 11.77
C GLY A 303 19.85 -17.62 10.84
N ILE A 304 20.01 -17.51 9.52
CA ILE A 304 18.99 -17.95 8.56
C ILE A 304 19.01 -19.48 8.47
N PRO A 305 17.89 -20.18 8.78
CA PRO A 305 17.84 -21.64 8.68
C PRO A 305 18.00 -22.14 7.25
N ASP A 306 18.58 -23.34 7.08
CA ASP A 306 18.76 -23.97 5.77
C ASP A 306 17.44 -24.10 4.98
N SER A 307 16.33 -24.37 5.68
CA SER A 307 15.00 -24.43 5.05
C SER A 307 14.58 -23.11 4.40
N LYS A 308 14.98 -21.96 4.94
CA LYS A 308 14.72 -20.64 4.33
C LYS A 308 15.67 -20.36 3.16
N ILE A 309 16.92 -20.83 3.23
CA ILE A 309 17.87 -20.73 2.12
C ILE A 309 17.35 -21.56 0.93
N GLU A 310 16.92 -22.80 1.17
CA GLU A 310 16.33 -23.66 0.16
C GLU A 310 15.06 -23.04 -0.45
N ALA A 311 14.19 -22.45 0.37
CA ALA A 311 13.01 -21.73 -0.11
C ALA A 311 13.37 -20.48 -0.94
N ALA A 312 14.47 -19.79 -0.62
CA ALA A 312 14.98 -18.68 -1.44
C ALA A 312 15.53 -19.18 -2.79
N GLN A 313 16.19 -20.34 -2.84
CA GLN A 313 16.64 -20.97 -4.09
C GLN A 313 15.46 -21.38 -4.99
N LYS A 314 14.33 -21.77 -4.40
CA LYS A 314 13.08 -22.13 -5.10
C LYS A 314 12.14 -20.92 -5.32
N SER A 315 12.59 -19.71 -5.01
CA SER A 315 11.73 -18.52 -4.98
C SER A 315 11.32 -18.08 -6.40
N PRO A 316 10.01 -18.04 -6.72
CA PRO A 316 9.56 -17.45 -7.98
C PRO A 316 9.87 -15.95 -8.03
N VAL A 317 9.80 -15.25 -6.89
CA VAL A 317 10.11 -13.82 -6.80
C VAL A 317 11.56 -13.55 -7.20
N PHE A 318 12.51 -14.39 -6.78
CA PHE A 318 13.90 -14.27 -7.19
C PHE A 318 14.06 -14.45 -8.72
N GLN A 319 13.32 -15.38 -9.33
CA GLN A 319 13.33 -15.56 -10.79
C GLN A 319 12.83 -14.30 -11.51
N PHE A 320 11.65 -13.81 -11.15
CA PHE A 320 11.03 -12.63 -11.76
C PHE A 320 11.87 -11.35 -11.60
N VAL A 321 12.42 -11.12 -10.40
CA VAL A 321 13.12 -9.87 -10.06
C VAL A 321 14.59 -9.89 -10.45
N LYS A 322 15.31 -11.01 -10.21
CA LYS A 322 16.78 -11.07 -10.39
C LYS A 322 17.22 -11.76 -11.65
N LYS A 323 16.67 -12.94 -11.97
CA LYS A 323 17.14 -13.74 -13.12
C LYS A 323 16.56 -13.25 -14.43
N TRP A 324 15.26 -13.00 -14.49
CA TRP A 324 14.58 -12.51 -15.70
C TRP A 324 14.56 -10.99 -15.80
N GLY A 325 14.60 -10.29 -14.66
CA GLY A 325 14.62 -8.82 -14.63
C GLY A 325 13.32 -8.15 -15.09
N ILE A 326 12.22 -8.90 -15.20
CA ILE A 326 10.93 -8.42 -15.73
C ILE A 326 9.99 -7.86 -14.66
N ALA A 327 10.19 -8.19 -13.39
CA ALA A 327 9.42 -7.60 -12.30
C ALA A 327 10.11 -6.35 -11.76
N LEU A 328 9.33 -5.27 -11.67
CA LEU A 328 9.78 -3.92 -11.32
C LEU A 328 9.14 -3.47 -9.98
N PRO A 329 9.87 -2.71 -9.15
CA PRO A 329 9.30 -2.14 -7.93
C PRO A 329 8.27 -1.06 -8.25
N LEU A 330 7.22 -0.95 -7.45
CA LEU A 330 6.23 0.12 -7.56
C LEU A 330 6.75 1.42 -6.93
N HIS A 331 6.86 2.49 -7.72
CA HIS A 331 7.39 3.80 -7.30
C HIS A 331 8.72 3.72 -6.52
N PRO A 332 9.81 3.25 -7.15
CA PRO A 332 11.12 3.16 -6.51
C PRO A 332 11.64 4.54 -6.04
N GLU A 333 11.25 5.64 -6.70
CA GLU A 333 11.60 7.03 -6.37
C GLU A 333 11.11 7.48 -4.99
N PHE A 334 10.18 6.75 -4.37
CA PHE A 334 9.83 6.97 -2.97
C PHE A 334 10.94 6.52 -2.00
N ARG A 335 11.97 5.83 -2.50
CA ARG A 335 13.19 5.43 -1.79
C ARG A 335 12.95 4.57 -0.56
N THR A 336 11.81 3.86 -0.55
CA THR A 336 11.48 2.92 0.52
C THR A 336 12.03 1.51 0.28
N LEU A 337 12.51 1.20 -0.94
CA LEU A 337 12.89 -0.14 -1.38
C LEU A 337 11.72 -1.14 -1.19
N PRO A 338 10.61 -0.98 -1.95
CA PRO A 338 9.40 -1.78 -1.79
C PRO A 338 9.62 -3.25 -2.15
N MET A 339 9.15 -4.19 -1.32
CA MET A 339 9.34 -5.64 -1.52
C MET A 339 8.15 -6.31 -2.22
N LEU A 340 7.31 -5.52 -2.89
CA LEU A 340 6.29 -6.01 -3.82
C LEU A 340 6.64 -5.49 -5.22
N PHE A 341 6.66 -6.40 -6.17
CA PHE A 341 7.07 -6.13 -7.55
C PHE A 341 5.95 -6.47 -8.51
N TYR A 342 5.93 -5.80 -9.65
CA TYR A 342 4.92 -5.92 -10.69
C TYR A 342 5.60 -6.24 -12.01
N VAL A 343 5.02 -7.19 -12.76
CA VAL A 343 5.35 -7.37 -14.17
C VAL A 343 4.42 -6.44 -14.94
N PRO A 344 4.96 -5.48 -15.73
CA PRO A 344 4.15 -4.54 -16.50
C PRO A 344 3.35 -5.24 -17.61
#